data_AF-A0AAJ7E5M4-F1
#
_entry.id   AF-A0AAJ7E5M4-F1
#
_cell.length_a   1.000
_cell.length_b   1.000
_cell.length_c   1.000
_cell.angle_alpha   90.00
_cell.angle_beta   90.00
_cell.angle_gamma   90.00
#
_symmetry.space_group_name_H-M   'P 1'
#
loop_
_entity.id
_entity.type
_entity.pdbx_description
1 polymer ?
#
loop_
_entity_poly.entity_id
_entity_poly.type
_entity_poly.pdbx_seq_one_letter_code
_entity_poly.pdbx_strand_id
1 'polypeptide(L)'
;MAKSVSILQANVNHCVAEQDLLIQTSAQWKIDVAIVSEPYYVRPRDDWAGDQDDSVAIVAWRRTGPAPFDNVTKGRGWVLASLGGVAVIGVYFAPSKSFADFERIARRIAGDLNVKSSAWGSPATNLRGETLADWAVSTGLVLLNRGTVQTCVRSQGGSIVDLTFASPALARRTRRW
;
A
#
# COMPACT_ATOMS: atom_id res chain seq x y z
N MET A 1 1.13 23.76 15.10
CA MET A 1 1.65 23.07 13.90
C MET A 1 0.94 21.72 13.78
N ALA A 2 0.46 21.34 12.59
CA ALA A 2 -0.12 20.01 12.40
C ALA A 2 0.98 18.94 12.45
N LYS A 3 0.77 17.86 13.21
CA LYS A 3 1.70 16.74 13.30
C LYS A 3 1.80 16.03 11.94
N SER A 4 3.01 15.82 11.43
CA SER A 4 3.26 15.01 10.23
C SER A 4 3.15 13.52 10.57
N VAL A 5 2.56 12.73 9.68
CA VAL A 5 2.50 11.26 9.77
C VAL A 5 3.51 10.68 8.79
N SER A 6 4.37 9.80 9.27
CA SER A 6 5.34 9.05 8.48
C SER A 6 4.77 7.69 8.09
N ILE A 7 4.83 7.38 6.80
CA ILE A 7 4.25 6.17 6.21
C ILE A 7 5.35 5.39 5.51
N LEU A 8 5.37 4.08 5.71
CA LEU A 8 6.19 3.13 4.97
C LEU A 8 5.28 2.20 4.15
N GLN A 9 5.57 2.01 2.87
CA GLN A 9 4.94 0.96 2.08
C GLN A 9 6.01 -0.07 1.70
N ALA A 10 5.74 -1.35 1.91
CA ALA A 10 6.68 -2.41 1.59
C ALA A 10 5.97 -3.73 1.30
N ASN A 11 6.49 -4.48 0.33
CA ASN A 11 6.21 -5.90 0.17
C ASN A 11 7.34 -6.67 0.88
N VAL A 12 6.98 -7.55 1.84
CA VAL A 12 7.95 -8.35 2.62
C VAL A 12 7.95 -9.83 2.22
N ASN A 13 7.38 -10.13 1.05
CA ASN A 13 7.51 -11.39 0.30
C ASN A 13 7.34 -12.66 1.16
N HIS A 14 6.41 -12.61 2.12
CA HIS A 14 6.11 -13.66 3.09
C HIS A 14 7.35 -14.17 3.85
N CYS A 15 8.32 -13.27 4.09
CA CYS A 15 9.60 -13.59 4.69
C CYS A 15 9.69 -13.08 6.13
N VAL A 16 10.03 -13.98 7.06
CA VAL A 16 10.23 -13.64 8.49
C VAL A 16 11.25 -12.51 8.64
N ALA A 17 12.41 -12.65 7.99
CA ALA A 17 13.51 -11.70 8.12
C ALA A 17 13.16 -10.32 7.55
N GLU A 18 12.41 -10.25 6.44
CA GLU A 18 11.97 -8.97 5.86
C GLU A 18 10.90 -8.30 6.72
N GLN A 19 9.98 -9.08 7.31
CA GLN A 19 9.01 -8.55 8.25
C GLN A 19 9.67 -8.04 9.54
N ASP A 20 10.66 -8.76 10.08
CA ASP A 20 11.43 -8.31 11.25
C ASP A 20 12.23 -7.05 10.93
N LEU A 21 12.84 -6.97 9.75
CA LEU A 21 13.54 -5.79 9.28
C LEU A 21 12.59 -4.59 9.13
N LEU A 22 11.37 -4.80 8.62
CA LEU A 22 10.34 -3.77 8.53
C LEU A 22 9.96 -3.24 9.92
N ILE A 23 9.76 -4.12 10.90
CA ILE A 23 9.45 -3.74 12.28
C ILE A 23 10.60 -2.94 12.89
N GLN A 24 11.84 -3.41 12.74
CA GLN A 24 13.02 -2.72 13.27
C GLN A 24 13.25 -1.36 12.58
N THR A 25 13.11 -1.30 11.26
CA THR A 25 13.20 -0.06 10.48
C THR A 25 12.13 0.93 10.96
N SER A 26 10.90 0.47 11.17
CA SER A 26 9.81 1.32 11.64
C SER A 26 10.10 1.91 13.01
N ALA A 27 10.67 1.11 13.93
CA ALA A 27 11.11 1.59 15.23
C ALA A 27 12.26 2.62 15.12
N GLN A 28 13.31 2.29 14.36
CA GLN A 28 14.49 3.13 14.18
C GLN A 28 14.16 4.50 13.57
N TRP A 29 13.36 4.49 12.50
CA TRP A 29 13.00 5.70 11.74
C TRP A 29 11.73 6.37 12.24
N LYS A 30 11.16 5.87 13.35
CA LYS A 30 9.98 6.44 14.01
C LYS A 30 8.76 6.49 13.08
N ILE A 31 8.62 5.50 12.20
CA ILE A 31 7.49 5.35 11.28
C ILE A 31 6.20 5.22 12.08
N ASP A 32 5.19 6.02 11.73
CA ASP A 32 3.90 5.99 12.42
C ASP A 32 3.03 4.84 11.89
N VAL A 33 3.10 4.56 10.58
CA VAL A 33 2.24 3.58 9.89
C VAL A 33 3.02 2.85 8.81
N ALA A 34 2.75 1.55 8.63
CA ALA A 34 3.16 0.83 7.44
C ALA A 34 1.97 0.15 6.75
N ILE A 35 2.05 0.10 5.43
CA ILE A 35 1.21 -0.74 4.57
C ILE A 35 2.11 -1.87 4.09
N VAL A 36 1.78 -3.11 4.47
CA VAL A 36 2.63 -4.28 4.29
C VAL A 36 1.94 -5.27 3.36
N SER A 37 2.51 -5.47 2.17
CA SER A 37 2.12 -6.56 1.26
C SER A 37 2.87 -7.85 1.63
N GLU A 38 2.20 -8.98 1.50
CA GLU A 38 2.73 -10.33 1.79
C GLU A 38 3.40 -10.45 3.17
N PRO A 39 2.73 -10.08 4.28
CA PRO A 39 3.29 -10.33 5.60
C PRO A 39 3.51 -11.84 5.82
N TYR A 40 4.57 -12.21 6.53
CA TYR A 40 4.75 -13.58 7.02
C TYR A 40 3.65 -13.94 8.03
N TYR A 41 3.31 -12.99 8.92
CA TYR A 41 2.27 -13.17 9.92
C TYR A 41 1.62 -11.84 10.33
N VAL A 42 0.28 -11.80 10.31
CA VAL A 42 -0.51 -10.68 10.86
C VAL A 42 -0.77 -10.93 12.34
N ARG A 43 -0.24 -10.07 13.22
CA ARG A 43 -0.38 -10.25 14.66
C ARG A 43 -1.83 -9.98 15.11
N PRO A 44 -2.42 -10.79 16.00
CA PRO A 44 -3.79 -10.58 16.52
C PRO A 44 -3.76 -9.51 17.62
N ARG A 45 -3.41 -8.28 17.24
CA ARG A 45 -3.29 -7.11 18.11
C ARG A 45 -4.04 -5.94 17.48
N ASP A 46 -4.44 -4.97 18.29
CA ASP A 46 -5.18 -3.79 17.84
C ASP A 46 -4.35 -2.83 16.97
N ASP A 47 -3.02 -2.99 16.96
CA ASP A 47 -2.07 -2.26 16.13
C ASP A 47 -1.82 -2.88 14.75
N TRP A 48 -2.51 -3.99 14.42
CA TRP A 48 -2.48 -4.64 13.11
C TRP A 48 -3.90 -4.79 12.54
N ALA A 49 -4.09 -4.36 11.31
CA ALA A 49 -5.30 -4.60 10.54
C ALA A 49 -4.94 -5.39 9.27
N GLY A 50 -5.18 -6.71 9.28
CA GLY A 50 -5.00 -7.59 8.11
C GLY A 50 -6.27 -7.78 7.30
N ASP A 51 -6.10 -8.21 6.05
CA ASP A 51 -7.19 -8.59 5.15
C ASP A 51 -7.80 -9.97 5.51
N GLN A 52 -8.48 -10.63 4.55
CA GLN A 52 -9.02 -11.99 4.75
C GLN A 52 -8.09 -13.10 4.25
N ASP A 53 -7.11 -12.77 3.40
CA ASP A 53 -6.18 -13.73 2.81
C ASP A 53 -4.78 -13.68 3.47
N ASP A 54 -4.60 -12.89 4.53
CA ASP A 54 -3.30 -12.55 5.16
C ASP A 54 -2.24 -12.06 4.16
N SER A 55 -2.71 -11.42 3.09
CA SER A 55 -1.93 -10.98 1.95
C SER A 55 -1.56 -9.49 2.02
N VAL A 56 -2.27 -8.72 2.84
CA VAL A 56 -1.94 -7.32 3.11
C VAL A 56 -2.37 -6.92 4.52
N ALA A 57 -1.57 -6.08 5.15
CA ALA A 57 -1.87 -5.51 6.46
C ALA A 57 -1.51 -4.03 6.56
N ILE A 58 -2.22 -3.30 7.43
CA ILE A 58 -1.85 -1.97 7.90
C ILE A 58 -1.38 -2.11 9.35
N VAL A 59 -0.20 -1.57 9.66
CA VAL A 59 0.42 -1.62 10.99
C VAL A 59 0.64 -0.20 11.47
N ALA A 60 0.30 0.09 12.73
CA ALA A 60 0.52 1.41 13.30
C ALA A 60 1.31 1.32 14.61
N TRP A 61 2.45 1.99 14.68
CA TRP A 61 3.30 1.98 15.87
C TRP A 61 2.90 3.12 16.81
N ARG A 62 2.14 2.76 17.83
CA ARG A 62 1.72 3.69 18.88
C ARG A 62 2.87 4.06 19.79
N ARG A 63 2.93 5.34 20.17
CA ARG A 63 3.70 5.80 21.32
C ARG A 63 2.83 6.01 22.57
N THR A 64 1.54 6.36 22.43
CA THR A 64 0.52 6.53 23.51
C THR A 64 -0.90 6.63 22.91
N GLY A 65 -1.98 6.28 23.65
CA GLY A 65 -3.40 6.56 23.29
C GLY A 65 -4.34 5.35 23.10
N PRO A 66 -5.67 5.54 22.83
CA PRO A 66 -6.69 4.49 22.55
C PRO A 66 -6.61 3.94 21.12
N ALA A 67 -7.04 2.71 20.79
CA ALA A 67 -6.78 1.91 19.56
C ALA A 67 -6.48 2.70 18.25
N PRO A 68 -5.52 2.28 17.39
CA PRO A 68 -4.99 3.15 16.33
C PRO A 68 -5.92 3.23 15.14
N PHE A 69 -6.79 2.25 14.99
CA PHE A 69 -7.66 2.11 13.86
C PHE A 69 -9.11 2.16 14.31
N ASP A 70 -9.87 3.01 13.64
CA ASP A 70 -11.33 3.01 13.67
C ASP A 70 -11.85 2.47 12.33
N ASN A 71 -13.11 2.01 12.31
CA ASN A 71 -13.82 1.64 11.08
C ASN A 71 -13.07 0.64 10.19
N VAL A 72 -12.42 -0.37 10.79
CA VAL A 72 -11.71 -1.40 10.04
C VAL A 72 -12.70 -2.21 9.21
N THR A 73 -12.55 -2.18 7.88
CA THR A 73 -13.30 -3.02 6.94
C THR A 73 -12.31 -3.75 6.04
N LYS A 74 -12.65 -4.98 5.65
CA LYS A 74 -11.72 -5.83 4.91
C LYS A 74 -12.41 -6.79 3.98
N GLY A 75 -11.65 -7.28 3.01
CA GLY A 75 -12.03 -8.38 2.14
C GLY A 75 -10.79 -9.15 1.70
N ARG A 76 -10.95 -9.94 0.64
CA ARG A 76 -9.86 -10.71 0.04
C ARG A 76 -8.91 -9.79 -0.74
N GLY A 77 -7.65 -9.68 -0.33
CA GLY A 77 -6.62 -8.85 -0.96
C GLY A 77 -6.68 -7.37 -0.61
N TRP A 78 -7.49 -6.96 0.37
CA TRP A 78 -7.57 -5.56 0.78
C TRP A 78 -8.05 -5.36 2.22
N VAL A 79 -7.57 -4.28 2.84
CA VAL A 79 -7.98 -3.82 4.17
C VAL A 79 -8.03 -2.30 4.20
N LEU A 80 -9.08 -1.75 4.80
CA LEU A 80 -9.29 -0.32 5.02
C LEU A 80 -9.38 -0.04 6.51
N ALA A 81 -8.66 0.97 6.97
CA ALA A 81 -8.71 1.45 8.35
C ALA A 81 -8.69 2.98 8.40
N SER A 82 -9.42 3.58 9.33
CA SER A 82 -9.32 5.01 9.62
C SER A 82 -8.27 5.24 10.70
N LEU A 83 -7.31 6.11 10.41
CA LEU A 83 -6.26 6.52 11.33
C LEU A 83 -6.26 8.05 11.44
N GLY A 84 -6.61 8.59 12.62
CA GLY A 84 -6.58 10.03 12.85
C GLY A 84 -7.42 10.85 11.87
N GLY A 85 -8.56 10.29 11.43
CA GLY A 85 -9.45 10.90 10.42
C GLY A 85 -9.00 10.74 8.97
N VAL A 86 -7.92 10.01 8.70
CA VAL A 86 -7.47 9.65 7.35
C VAL A 86 -7.80 8.18 7.09
N ALA A 87 -8.54 7.92 6.01
CA ALA A 87 -8.72 6.55 5.53
C ALA A 87 -7.42 6.07 4.86
N VAL A 88 -6.86 4.98 5.39
CA VAL A 88 -5.71 4.28 4.83
C VAL A 88 -6.20 2.95 4.29
N ILE A 89 -5.73 2.59 3.10
CA ILE A 89 -6.15 1.36 2.46
C ILE A 89 -4.93 0.62 1.92
N GLY A 90 -4.80 -0.63 2.34
CA GLY A 90 -3.82 -1.58 1.82
C GLY A 90 -4.47 -2.49 0.80
N VAL A 91 -3.81 -2.68 -0.33
CA VAL A 91 -4.23 -3.64 -1.36
C VAL A 91 -3.02 -4.45 -1.77
N TYR A 92 -3.23 -5.74 -1.93
CA TYR A 92 -2.28 -6.61 -2.59
C TYR A 92 -2.99 -7.43 -3.67
N PHE A 93 -2.47 -7.33 -4.90
CA PHE A 93 -2.96 -8.09 -6.02
C PHE A 93 -1.87 -9.02 -6.59
N ALA A 94 -1.95 -10.31 -6.21
CA ALA A 94 -1.02 -11.31 -6.69
C ALA A 94 -1.01 -11.39 -8.25
N PRO A 95 0.16 -11.55 -8.89
CA PRO A 95 0.29 -11.64 -10.34
C PRO A 95 -0.64 -12.68 -10.98
N SER A 96 -0.87 -13.79 -10.28
CA SER A 96 -1.67 -14.94 -10.71
C SER A 96 -3.19 -14.71 -10.70
N LYS A 97 -3.69 -13.66 -10.03
CA LYS A 97 -5.13 -13.38 -9.96
C LYS A 97 -5.68 -12.90 -11.31
N SER A 98 -6.97 -13.12 -11.58
CA SER A 98 -7.60 -12.81 -12.87
C SER A 98 -7.85 -11.31 -13.09
N PHE A 99 -8.03 -10.87 -14.33
CA PHE A 99 -8.40 -9.48 -14.60
C PHE A 99 -9.75 -9.07 -13.97
N ALA A 100 -10.73 -9.98 -13.93
CA ALA A 100 -12.01 -9.71 -13.27
C ALA A 100 -11.86 -9.51 -11.75
N ASP A 101 -10.96 -10.27 -11.10
CA ASP A 101 -10.64 -10.05 -9.68
C ASP A 101 -9.94 -8.71 -9.47
N PHE A 102 -9.09 -8.31 -10.42
CA PHE A 102 -8.42 -7.01 -10.42
C PHE A 102 -9.44 -5.87 -10.48
N GLU A 103 -10.37 -5.88 -11.44
CA GLU A 103 -11.39 -4.84 -11.59
C GLU A 103 -12.26 -4.70 -10.33
N ARG A 104 -12.63 -5.83 -9.70
CA ARG A 104 -13.43 -5.82 -8.46
C ARG A 104 -12.70 -5.10 -7.31
N ILE A 105 -11.39 -5.26 -7.23
CA ILE A 105 -10.55 -4.64 -6.19
C ILE A 105 -10.22 -3.20 -6.56
N ALA A 106 -9.82 -2.93 -7.81
CA ALA A 106 -9.50 -1.61 -8.33
C ALA A 106 -10.68 -0.64 -8.19
N ARG A 107 -11.92 -1.08 -8.47
CA ARG A 107 -13.13 -0.26 -8.25
C ARG A 107 -13.31 0.18 -6.80
N ARG A 108 -12.66 -0.50 -5.86
CA ARG A 108 -12.76 -0.18 -4.44
C ARG A 108 -11.58 0.68 -3.97
N ILE A 109 -10.34 0.42 -4.42
CA ILE A 109 -9.16 0.83 -3.67
C ILE A 109 -7.86 0.88 -4.53
N ALA A 110 -7.10 1.97 -4.40
CA ALA A 110 -5.71 2.12 -4.85
C ALA A 110 -4.69 1.42 -3.90
N GLY A 111 -3.72 0.65 -4.43
CA GLY A 111 -2.60 0.08 -3.66
C GLY A 111 -1.55 -0.66 -4.52
N ASP A 112 -0.83 -1.66 -3.97
CA ASP A 112 0.14 -2.52 -4.69
C ASP A 112 -0.60 -3.53 -5.57
N LEU A 113 -0.74 -3.14 -6.82
CA LEU A 113 -1.65 -3.76 -7.78
C LEU A 113 -0.93 -4.63 -8.81
N ASN A 114 0.40 -4.69 -8.76
CA ASN A 114 1.24 -5.38 -9.73
C ASN A 114 0.87 -5.06 -11.19
N VAL A 115 0.72 -3.77 -11.46
CA VAL A 115 0.36 -3.23 -12.78
C VAL A 115 1.52 -2.47 -13.40
N LYS A 116 1.56 -2.46 -14.74
CA LYS A 116 2.64 -1.81 -15.50
C LYS A 116 2.04 -0.73 -16.38
N SER A 117 2.51 0.51 -16.25
CA SER A 117 2.16 1.61 -17.15
C SER A 117 3.32 2.58 -17.28
N SER A 118 3.51 3.11 -18.49
CA SER A 118 4.40 4.25 -18.74
C SER A 118 4.00 5.49 -17.95
N ALA A 119 2.73 5.64 -17.57
CA ALA A 119 2.22 6.76 -16.77
C ALA A 119 2.90 6.88 -15.39
N TRP A 120 3.46 5.78 -14.87
CA TRP A 120 4.26 5.74 -13.64
C TRP A 120 5.66 5.17 -13.87
N GLY A 121 6.20 5.33 -15.08
CA GLY A 121 7.60 5.05 -15.39
C GLY A 121 7.96 3.57 -15.60
N SER A 122 6.97 2.68 -15.76
CA SER A 122 7.25 1.28 -16.13
C SER A 122 7.72 1.19 -17.58
N PRO A 123 8.70 0.31 -17.93
CA PRO A 123 9.18 0.14 -19.32
C PRO A 123 8.11 -0.37 -20.30
N ALA A 124 7.02 -0.91 -19.79
CA ALA A 124 5.91 -1.43 -20.58
C ALA A 124 4.58 -1.05 -19.94
N THR A 125 3.54 -0.98 -20.76
CA THR A 125 2.15 -0.81 -20.31
C THR A 125 1.39 -2.12 -20.53
N ASN A 126 0.64 -2.58 -19.53
CA ASN A 126 -0.27 -3.71 -19.65
C ASN A 126 -1.73 -3.25 -19.47
N LEU A 127 -2.70 -4.08 -19.89
CA LEU A 127 -4.13 -3.75 -19.82
C LEU A 127 -4.58 -3.33 -18.42
N ARG A 128 -4.05 -3.98 -17.37
CA ARG A 128 -4.32 -3.60 -15.97
C ARG A 128 -3.82 -2.20 -15.62
N GLY A 129 -2.66 -1.81 -16.16
CA GLY A 129 -2.11 -0.47 -16.01
C GLY A 129 -2.94 0.60 -16.71
N GLU A 130 -3.49 0.31 -17.89
CA GLU A 130 -4.43 1.21 -18.57
C GLU A 130 -5.71 1.38 -17.75
N THR A 131 -6.33 0.28 -17.32
CA THR A 131 -7.54 0.30 -16.49
C THR A 131 -7.34 1.04 -15.17
N LEU A 132 -6.18 0.88 -14.52
CA LEU A 132 -5.89 1.61 -13.29
C LEU A 132 -5.71 3.11 -13.54
N ALA A 133 -5.06 3.48 -14.65
CA ALA A 133 -4.90 4.88 -15.01
C ALA A 133 -6.26 5.55 -15.25
N ASP A 134 -7.16 4.90 -16.00
CA ASP A 134 -8.52 5.38 -16.23
C ASP A 134 -9.34 5.46 -14.94
N TRP A 135 -9.18 4.47 -14.05
CA TRP A 135 -9.78 4.51 -12.72
C TRP A 135 -9.25 5.67 -11.86
N ALA A 136 -7.94 5.92 -11.86
CA ALA A 136 -7.35 7.02 -11.10
C ALA A 136 -7.88 8.38 -11.58
N VAL A 137 -8.00 8.56 -12.91
CA VAL A 137 -8.60 9.74 -13.52
C VAL A 137 -10.06 9.90 -13.10
N SER A 138 -10.87 8.83 -13.23
CA SER A 138 -12.30 8.89 -12.90
C SER A 138 -12.61 9.09 -11.42
N THR A 139 -11.69 8.70 -10.52
CA THR A 139 -11.82 8.91 -9.07
C THR A 139 -11.19 10.21 -8.56
N GLY A 140 -10.46 10.94 -9.41
CA GLY A 140 -9.74 12.16 -9.05
C GLY A 140 -8.58 11.92 -8.09
N LEU A 141 -8.10 10.68 -7.96
CA LEU A 141 -6.93 10.33 -7.15
C LEU A 141 -5.64 10.69 -7.88
N VAL A 142 -4.64 11.11 -7.11
CA VAL A 142 -3.34 11.55 -7.62
C VAL A 142 -2.31 10.48 -7.28
N LEU A 143 -1.59 10.01 -8.31
CA LEU A 143 -0.43 9.14 -8.14
C LEU A 143 0.68 9.88 -7.39
N LEU A 144 1.22 9.28 -6.33
CA LEU A 144 2.29 9.85 -5.53
C LEU A 144 3.68 9.44 -5.99
N ASN A 145 3.84 8.27 -6.61
CA ASN A 145 5.12 7.79 -7.14
C ASN A 145 5.74 8.82 -8.09
N ARG A 146 7.05 9.04 -7.95
CA ARG A 146 7.86 9.94 -8.78
C ARG A 146 9.16 9.27 -9.18
N GLY A 147 9.71 9.68 -10.32
CA GLY A 147 10.98 9.15 -10.82
C GLY A 147 10.82 7.73 -11.40
N THR A 148 11.95 7.04 -11.52
CA THR A 148 12.05 5.76 -12.25
C THR A 148 12.81 4.70 -11.44
N VAL A 149 12.94 4.87 -10.13
CA VAL A 149 13.59 3.90 -9.25
C VAL A 149 12.70 2.66 -9.16
N GLN A 150 13.30 1.48 -9.38
CA GLN A 150 12.60 0.20 -9.34
C GLN A 150 12.10 -0.07 -7.91
N THR A 151 10.83 -0.45 -7.77
CA THR A 151 10.21 -0.78 -6.47
C THR A 151 10.30 -2.27 -6.17
N CYS A 152 10.38 -3.10 -7.23
CA CYS A 152 10.63 -4.53 -7.14
C CYS A 152 11.84 -4.88 -8.00
N VAL A 153 12.88 -5.46 -7.39
CA VAL A 153 14.11 -5.91 -8.06
C VAL A 153 14.23 -7.41 -7.93
N ARG A 154 14.47 -8.10 -9.04
CA ARG A 154 14.68 -9.56 -9.12
C ARG A 154 15.93 -9.85 -9.96
N SER A 155 16.39 -11.10 -9.93
CA SER A 155 17.54 -11.55 -10.74
C SER A 155 17.35 -11.33 -12.24
N GLN A 156 16.10 -11.27 -12.71
CA GLN A 156 15.72 -11.10 -14.12
C GLN A 156 15.52 -9.62 -14.53
N GLY A 157 15.76 -8.67 -13.61
CA GLY A 157 15.51 -7.25 -13.82
C GLY A 157 14.57 -6.67 -12.75
N GLY A 158 14.15 -5.42 -12.93
CA GLY A 158 13.28 -4.75 -11.98
C GLY A 158 12.11 -4.02 -12.63
N SER A 159 11.14 -3.67 -11.80
CA SER A 159 9.88 -3.06 -12.20
C SER A 159 9.38 -2.06 -11.16
N ILE A 160 8.51 -1.15 -11.61
CA ILE A 160 7.77 -0.22 -10.75
C ILE A 160 6.33 -0.73 -10.71
N VAL A 161 5.97 -1.38 -9.61
CA VAL A 161 4.71 -2.11 -9.44
C VAL A 161 4.00 -1.74 -8.13
N ASP A 162 4.77 -1.24 -7.17
CA ASP A 162 4.30 -0.70 -5.90
C ASP A 162 3.82 0.73 -6.12
N LEU A 163 2.50 0.93 -6.13
CA LEU A 163 1.89 2.21 -6.43
C LEU A 163 1.15 2.75 -5.22
N THR A 164 1.22 4.06 -5.03
CA THR A 164 0.43 4.77 -4.02
C THR A 164 -0.29 5.95 -4.64
N PHE A 165 -1.57 6.06 -4.31
CA PHE A 165 -2.42 7.15 -4.73
C PHE A 165 -2.99 7.85 -3.50
N ALA A 166 -3.28 9.14 -3.63
CA ALA A 166 -3.90 9.92 -2.57
C ALA A 166 -4.94 10.88 -3.12
N SER A 167 -5.88 11.30 -2.27
CA SER A 167 -6.78 12.39 -2.62
C SER A 167 -5.99 13.67 -2.90
N PRO A 168 -6.48 14.61 -3.74
CA PRO A 168 -5.74 15.82 -4.06
C PRO A 168 -5.32 16.63 -2.83
N ALA A 169 -6.15 16.64 -1.78
CA ALA A 169 -5.84 17.31 -0.52
C ALA A 169 -4.67 16.66 0.25
N LEU A 170 -4.62 15.32 0.28
CA LEU A 170 -3.51 14.57 0.88
C LEU A 170 -2.25 14.68 0.03
N ALA A 171 -2.37 14.55 -1.29
CA ALA A 171 -1.24 14.65 -2.21
C ALA A 171 -0.48 15.97 -2.10
N ARG A 172 -1.18 17.11 -1.91
CA ARG A 172 -0.55 18.42 -1.66
C ARG A 172 0.22 18.50 -0.34
N ARG A 173 -0.12 17.65 0.63
CA ARG A 173 0.48 17.60 1.97
C ARG A 173 1.56 16.52 2.07
N THR A 174 1.59 15.57 1.15
CA THR A 174 2.63 14.55 1.05
C THR A 174 3.94 15.16 0.58
N ARG A 175 5.03 14.76 1.23
CA ARG A 175 6.40 15.15 0.85
C ARG A 175 7.30 13.92 0.96
N ARG A 176 8.33 13.88 0.12
CA ARG A 176 9.35 12.80 0.13
C ARG A 176 8.73 11.41 0.00
N TRP A 177 7.70 11.32 -0.87
CA TRP A 177 7.22 10.04 -1.40
C TRP A 177 8.16 9.59 -2.52
#